data_AF-A0A0F5H0J9-F1
#
_entry.id   AF-A0A0F5H0J9-F1
#
_cell.length_a   1.000
_cell.length_b   1.000
_cell.length_c   1.000
_cell.angle_alpha   90.00
_cell.angle_beta   90.00
_cell.angle_gamma   90.00
#
_symmetry.space_group_name_H-M   'P 1'
#
loop_
_entity.id
_entity.type
_entity.pdbx_description
1 polymer ?
#
loop_
_entity_poly.entity_id
_entity_poly.type
_entity_poly.pdbx_seq_one_letter_code
_entity_poly.pdbx_strand_id
1 'polypeptide(L)'
;MKRLLCYYEKKQDATYPWLLKHPKIKSGLAKFKTRQEAIQWYMLLKFETSIWFQNDQKIFGGQLSIDNEDDSWYNYVKVSGFDGGETYEGVCDEFGIDPRTFQYDYATAEKRLKNLDFVLLHDPYTYFPPELEISKKSRKEMLDIDKVNELLAQREKEIKDQHEQELQEKEEEIIDLKKELQEKEDTTTEVIVENRETRIGYSVYYRNFADLDVDKQLDALALYYTKIRDLTKKLETQQISSSDYERITRNFELVSLSVKDYSQKVDEETKDLLTKLAEQFNRIKSDLFSKLSKNERLTNIPEHFAYVFDEDKEQKVSVAYETSYVLMGIAHVGFIEESKYEYPIDYIVDPNKYGVAIISLKDVFEKVEPLPQPEPVYTKPEPQSQLQPQASENIRIDDMPEFWTGKIQPQTLEYIDNYQLLLDKNNIHKRKRWHTAWLIALVLLLVAVGIILVLAIVQLADGTQIFKL
;
A
#
# COMPACT_ATOMS: atom_id res chain seq x y z
N MET A 1 23.76 10.63 6.60
CA MET A 1 23.41 10.73 5.16
C MET A 1 24.68 10.91 4.33
N LYS A 2 24.72 10.32 3.14
CA LYS A 2 25.82 10.50 2.19
C LYS A 2 25.73 11.88 1.52
N ARG A 3 26.86 12.36 0.99
CA ARG A 3 26.93 13.61 0.23
C ARG A 3 27.50 13.35 -1.15
N LEU A 4 26.85 13.87 -2.19
CA LEU A 4 27.28 13.69 -3.57
C LEU A 4 27.15 14.99 -4.34
N LEU A 5 27.94 15.14 -5.39
CA LEU A 5 27.82 16.20 -6.38
C LEU A 5 27.70 15.57 -7.76
N CYS A 6 26.83 16.13 -8.60
CA CYS A 6 26.71 15.82 -10.02
C CYS A 6 27.30 16.98 -10.82
N TYR A 7 28.53 16.80 -11.30
CA TYR A 7 29.30 17.81 -12.02
C TYR A 7 29.16 17.67 -13.54
N TYR A 8 29.25 18.79 -14.24
CA TYR A 8 29.38 18.80 -15.70
C TYR A 8 30.84 19.02 -16.14
N GLU A 9 31.47 17.97 -16.65
CA GLU A 9 32.88 17.88 -16.99
C GLU A 9 33.17 17.54 -18.46
N LYS A 10 32.38 18.10 -19.40
CA LYS A 10 32.55 17.91 -20.86
C LYS A 10 33.98 18.05 -21.40
N LYS A 11 34.82 18.89 -20.76
CA LYS A 11 36.23 19.08 -21.16
C LYS A 11 37.12 17.87 -20.85
N GLN A 12 36.81 17.12 -19.79
CA GLN A 12 37.58 15.93 -19.40
C GLN A 12 37.10 14.70 -20.17
N ASP A 13 35.79 14.63 -20.42
CA ASP A 13 35.17 13.51 -21.11
C ASP A 13 33.94 14.02 -21.88
N ALA A 14 34.05 14.05 -23.21
CA ALA A 14 32.97 14.54 -24.06
C ALA A 14 31.84 13.49 -24.22
N THR A 15 32.17 12.20 -24.06
CA THR A 15 31.24 11.09 -24.22
C THR A 15 30.40 10.90 -22.96
N TYR A 16 31.03 10.97 -21.78
CA TYR A 16 30.36 10.86 -20.48
C TYR A 16 30.61 12.12 -19.63
N PRO A 17 29.99 13.25 -19.99
CA PRO A 17 30.31 14.54 -19.39
C PRO A 17 29.74 14.73 -17.98
N TRP A 18 28.83 13.88 -17.51
CA TRP A 18 28.22 14.02 -16.18
C TRP A 18 28.91 13.12 -15.16
N LEU A 19 29.52 13.71 -14.14
CA LEU A 19 30.29 13.00 -13.13
C LEU A 19 29.61 13.04 -11.77
N LEU A 20 29.33 11.87 -11.18
CA LEU A 20 28.98 11.74 -9.77
C LEU A 20 30.24 11.66 -8.91
N LYS A 21 30.34 12.48 -7.87
CA LYS A 21 31.55 12.53 -7.03
C LYS A 21 31.29 13.13 -5.65
N HIS A 22 31.94 12.59 -4.61
CA HIS A 22 31.93 13.22 -3.29
C HIS A 22 32.88 14.45 -3.27
N PRO A 23 32.49 15.60 -2.68
CA PRO A 23 33.27 16.84 -2.74
C PRO A 23 34.70 16.75 -2.20
N LYS A 24 34.92 15.89 -1.20
CA LYS A 24 36.23 15.71 -0.54
C LYS A 24 37.05 14.52 -1.05
N ILE A 25 36.46 13.64 -1.87
CA ILE A 25 37.18 12.49 -2.44
C ILE A 25 37.74 12.92 -3.79
N LYS A 26 39.00 12.58 -4.10
CA LYS A 26 39.63 13.04 -5.36
C LYS A 26 39.07 12.32 -6.58
N SER A 27 38.81 11.02 -6.48
CA SER A 27 38.25 10.22 -7.55
C SER A 27 36.72 10.39 -7.66
N GLY A 28 36.21 10.18 -8.86
CA GLY A 28 34.77 10.18 -9.14
C GLY A 28 34.14 8.82 -8.84
N LEU A 29 32.83 8.78 -8.60
CA LEU A 29 32.06 7.55 -8.40
C LEU A 29 31.72 6.88 -9.73
N ALA A 30 31.11 7.64 -10.65
CA ALA A 30 30.67 7.14 -11.95
C ALA A 30 30.44 8.30 -12.93
N LYS A 31 30.51 8.04 -14.24
CA LYS A 31 30.25 9.01 -15.32
C LYS A 31 29.12 8.57 -16.23
N PHE A 32 28.33 9.54 -16.72
CA PHE A 32 27.11 9.31 -17.50
C PHE A 32 27.02 10.26 -18.70
N LYS A 33 26.19 9.90 -19.68
CA LYS A 33 25.94 10.71 -20.89
C LYS A 33 25.03 11.90 -20.58
N THR A 34 24.04 11.70 -19.71
CA THR A 34 23.08 12.75 -19.30
C THR A 34 23.01 12.90 -17.78
N ARG A 35 22.57 14.09 -17.32
CA ARG A 35 22.32 14.38 -15.90
C ARG A 35 21.21 13.49 -15.35
N GLN A 36 20.12 13.38 -16.10
CA GLN A 36 19.00 12.49 -15.82
C GLN A 36 19.45 11.05 -15.51
N GLU A 37 20.23 10.43 -16.39
CA GLU A 37 20.72 9.06 -16.19
C GLU A 37 21.58 8.94 -14.93
N ALA A 38 22.46 9.92 -14.67
CA ALA A 38 23.31 9.93 -13.48
C ALA A 38 22.49 9.91 -12.20
N ILE A 39 21.52 10.82 -12.10
CA ILE A 39 20.68 10.97 -10.91
C ILE A 39 19.77 9.76 -10.73
N GLN A 40 19.10 9.32 -11.80
CA GLN A 40 18.17 8.20 -11.76
C GLN A 40 18.86 6.87 -11.45
N TRP A 41 20.04 6.62 -12.01
CA TRP A 41 20.87 5.48 -11.65
C TRP A 41 21.22 5.50 -10.17
N TYR A 42 21.63 6.67 -9.64
CA TYR A 42 22.01 6.77 -8.24
C TYR A 42 20.80 6.60 -7.30
N MET A 43 19.61 7.08 -7.69
CA MET A 43 18.38 6.87 -6.92
C MET A 43 18.08 5.38 -6.72
N LEU A 44 18.31 4.52 -7.74
CA LEU A 44 18.10 3.07 -7.64
C LEU A 44 18.91 2.41 -6.51
N LEU A 45 20.05 2.99 -6.13
CA LEU A 45 20.88 2.48 -5.04
C LEU A 45 20.24 2.62 -3.66
N LYS A 46 19.19 3.46 -3.53
CA LYS A 46 18.44 3.66 -2.29
C LYS A 46 19.36 3.96 -1.11
N PHE A 47 20.19 5.00 -1.27
CA PHE A 47 21.01 5.55 -0.20
C PHE A 47 20.46 6.89 0.26
N GLU A 48 20.31 7.09 1.58
CA GLU A 48 20.02 8.41 2.14
C GLU A 48 21.13 9.39 1.78
N THR A 49 20.86 10.33 0.86
CA THR A 49 21.90 11.12 0.21
C THR A 49 21.43 12.53 -0.11
N SER A 50 22.30 13.52 0.09
CA SER A 50 22.14 14.87 -0.46
C SER A 50 23.04 15.04 -1.68
N ILE A 51 22.44 15.31 -2.84
CA ILE A 51 23.11 15.46 -4.14
C ILE A 51 22.94 16.90 -4.62
N TRP A 52 24.02 17.65 -4.82
CA TRP A 52 23.92 18.94 -5.54
C TRP A 52 24.28 18.74 -6.99
N PHE A 53 23.49 19.29 -7.90
CA PHE A 53 23.67 19.07 -9.33
C PHE A 53 23.91 20.37 -10.08
N GLN A 54 24.73 20.28 -11.12
CA GLN A 54 25.00 21.38 -12.04
C GLN A 54 24.09 21.31 -13.27
N ASN A 55 23.98 22.42 -13.98
CA ASN A 55 23.51 22.46 -15.36
C ASN A 55 24.69 22.31 -16.35
N ASP A 56 24.39 22.32 -17.64
CA ASP A 56 25.38 22.23 -18.73
C ASP A 56 26.33 23.44 -18.81
N GLN A 57 26.00 24.53 -18.12
CA GLN A 57 26.85 25.72 -17.94
C GLN A 57 27.77 25.62 -16.73
N LYS A 58 27.77 24.48 -16.01
CA LYS A 58 28.52 24.23 -14.76
C LYS A 58 28.09 25.10 -13.58
N ILE A 59 26.88 25.64 -13.63
CA ILE A 59 26.27 26.40 -12.54
C ILE A 59 25.43 25.41 -11.73
N PHE A 60 25.48 25.49 -10.39
CA PHE A 60 24.62 24.66 -9.56
C PHE A 60 23.16 25.05 -9.76
N GLY A 61 22.35 24.10 -10.23
CA GLY A 61 20.94 24.29 -10.52
C GLY A 61 20.01 23.89 -9.39
N GLY A 62 20.50 23.05 -8.47
CA GLY A 62 19.70 22.63 -7.33
C GLY A 62 20.33 21.54 -6.48
N GLN A 63 19.52 21.03 -5.56
CA GLN A 63 19.80 19.91 -4.69
C GLN A 63 18.66 18.88 -4.77
N LEU A 64 19.03 17.61 -4.87
CA LEU A 64 18.15 16.46 -4.62
C LEU A 64 18.51 15.86 -3.26
N SER A 65 17.51 15.49 -2.46
CA SER A 65 17.69 14.79 -1.19
C SER A 65 16.89 13.50 -1.22
N ILE A 66 17.58 12.36 -1.19
CA ILE A 66 16.98 11.02 -1.14
C ILE A 66 16.89 10.65 0.33
N ASP A 67 15.70 10.32 0.80
CA ASP A 67 15.44 10.06 2.20
C ASP A 67 14.61 8.79 2.40
N ASN A 68 14.90 8.05 3.47
CA ASN A 68 14.07 6.93 3.90
C ASN A 68 13.29 7.36 5.15
N GLU A 69 11.97 7.38 5.03
CA GLU A 69 11.07 7.67 6.13
C GLU A 69 10.03 6.54 6.22
N ASP A 70 9.95 5.88 7.38
CA ASP A 70 9.00 4.79 7.65
C ASP A 70 8.98 3.71 6.55
N ASP A 71 10.16 3.19 6.20
CA ASP A 71 10.38 2.18 5.15
C ASP A 71 10.00 2.62 3.72
N SER A 72 9.76 3.92 3.51
CA SER A 72 9.41 4.51 2.22
C SER A 72 10.48 5.49 1.75
N TRP A 73 10.80 5.46 0.45
CA TRP A 73 11.80 6.34 -0.15
C TRP A 73 11.16 7.59 -0.75
N TYR A 74 11.63 8.75 -0.32
CA TYR A 74 11.19 10.07 -0.80
C TYR A 74 12.36 10.82 -1.44
N ASN A 75 12.07 11.55 -2.52
CA ASN A 75 13.05 12.24 -3.34
C ASN A 75 12.71 13.73 -3.39
N TYR A 76 13.31 14.50 -2.50
CA TYR A 76 13.02 15.92 -2.30
C TYR A 76 13.90 16.80 -3.18
N VAL A 77 13.28 17.61 -4.04
CA VAL A 77 13.97 18.56 -4.92
C VAL A 77 13.91 19.97 -4.34
N LYS A 78 15.03 20.68 -4.41
CA LYS A 78 15.16 22.09 -4.08
C LYS A 78 15.97 22.82 -5.14
N VAL A 79 15.36 23.80 -5.77
CA VAL A 79 16.02 24.70 -6.74
C VAL A 79 16.11 26.13 -6.19
N SER A 80 15.29 26.50 -5.19
CA SER A 80 15.38 27.82 -4.59
C SER A 80 16.74 28.05 -3.91
N GLY A 81 17.32 29.23 -4.17
CA GLY A 81 18.64 29.61 -3.66
C GLY A 81 19.83 29.11 -4.49
N PHE A 82 19.57 28.56 -5.68
CA PHE A 82 20.60 28.17 -6.64
C PHE A 82 20.55 29.05 -7.91
N ASP A 83 21.72 29.30 -8.51
CA ASP A 83 21.87 30.25 -9.63
C ASP A 83 21.68 29.62 -11.01
N GLY A 84 21.45 28.31 -11.10
CA GLY A 84 21.42 27.58 -12.37
C GLY A 84 20.17 27.77 -13.22
N GLY A 85 19.18 28.54 -12.76
CA GLY A 85 17.97 28.88 -13.50
C GLY A 85 16.96 27.74 -13.69
N GLU A 86 17.15 26.64 -12.97
CA GLU A 86 16.27 25.47 -13.03
C GLU A 86 14.93 25.75 -12.34
N THR A 87 13.86 25.13 -12.83
CA THR A 87 12.54 25.16 -12.18
C THR A 87 12.31 23.86 -11.40
N TYR A 88 11.50 23.94 -10.34
CA TYR A 88 11.21 22.78 -9.49
C TYR A 88 10.53 21.68 -10.32
N GLU A 89 9.51 22.05 -11.09
CA GLU A 89 8.74 21.15 -11.95
C GLU A 89 9.60 20.55 -13.06
N GLY A 90 10.48 21.33 -13.67
CA GLY A 90 11.37 20.87 -14.74
C GLY A 90 12.37 19.83 -14.24
N VAL A 91 12.94 20.04 -13.04
CA VAL A 91 13.85 19.07 -12.42
C VAL A 91 13.12 17.80 -11.98
N CYS A 92 11.91 17.93 -11.40
CA CYS A 92 11.08 16.79 -11.05
C CYS A 92 10.74 15.94 -12.28
N ASP A 93 10.33 16.56 -13.38
CA ASP A 93 10.04 15.88 -14.65
C ASP A 93 11.30 15.21 -15.22
N GLU A 94 12.43 15.93 -15.30
CA GLU A 94 13.71 15.36 -15.74
C GLU A 94 14.07 14.12 -14.91
N PHE A 95 13.96 14.19 -13.59
CA PHE A 95 14.34 13.07 -12.73
C PHE A 95 13.26 12.00 -12.63
N GLY A 96 12.06 12.21 -13.16
CA GLY A 96 10.93 11.29 -13.05
C GLY A 96 10.37 11.19 -11.63
N ILE A 97 10.50 12.26 -10.85
CA ILE A 97 10.00 12.38 -9.49
C ILE A 97 8.64 13.08 -9.58
N ASP A 98 7.63 12.50 -8.93
CA ASP A 98 6.35 13.17 -8.78
C ASP A 98 6.53 14.44 -7.92
N PRO A 99 6.26 15.65 -8.46
CA PRO A 99 6.50 16.90 -7.76
C PRO A 99 5.62 17.11 -6.53
N ARG A 100 4.58 16.30 -6.33
CA ARG A 100 3.59 16.41 -5.25
C ARG A 100 3.81 15.34 -4.18
N THR A 101 4.07 14.10 -4.61
CA THR A 101 4.24 12.97 -3.69
C THR A 101 5.70 12.69 -3.34
N PHE A 102 6.64 13.28 -4.10
CA PHE A 102 8.09 13.06 -4.00
C PHE A 102 8.49 11.60 -4.26
N GLN A 103 7.57 10.80 -4.79
CA GLN A 103 7.81 9.41 -5.13
C GLN A 103 8.51 9.31 -6.47
N TYR A 104 9.31 8.25 -6.60
CA TYR A 104 10.00 7.87 -7.82
C TYR A 104 9.58 6.46 -8.19
N ASP A 105 9.20 6.23 -9.44
CA ASP A 105 8.86 4.89 -9.91
C ASP A 105 10.12 4.04 -10.14
N TYR A 106 10.59 3.43 -9.05
CA TYR A 106 11.76 2.56 -9.05
C TYR A 106 11.61 1.38 -10.01
N ALA A 107 10.42 0.81 -10.18
CA ALA A 107 10.21 -0.38 -10.99
C ALA A 107 10.34 -0.06 -12.49
N THR A 108 9.76 1.06 -12.93
CA THR A 108 9.89 1.53 -14.31
C THR A 108 11.32 1.99 -14.60
N ALA A 109 11.94 2.68 -13.64
CA ALA A 109 13.33 3.12 -13.75
C ALA A 109 14.32 1.97 -13.89
N GLU A 110 14.18 0.92 -13.07
CA GLU A 110 15.05 -0.27 -13.10
C GLU A 110 15.00 -0.96 -14.46
N LYS A 111 13.80 -1.12 -15.05
CA LYS A 111 13.64 -1.67 -16.40
C LYS A 111 14.32 -0.82 -17.46
N ARG A 112 14.14 0.50 -17.40
CA ARG A 112 14.70 1.45 -18.38
C ARG A 112 16.23 1.54 -18.28
N LEU A 113 16.78 1.50 -17.07
CA LEU A 113 18.21 1.67 -16.80
C LEU A 113 19.00 0.36 -16.80
N LYS A 114 18.35 -0.79 -17.02
CA LYS A 114 18.99 -2.12 -16.99
C LYS A 114 20.22 -2.23 -17.91
N ASN A 115 20.17 -1.60 -19.08
CA ASN A 115 21.25 -1.62 -20.08
C ASN A 115 21.88 -0.22 -20.24
N LEU A 116 21.92 0.56 -19.16
CA LEU A 116 22.48 1.91 -19.20
C LEU A 116 23.96 1.85 -19.59
N ASP A 117 24.35 2.65 -20.58
CA ASP A 117 25.73 2.83 -20.98
C ASP A 117 26.36 3.95 -20.15
N PHE A 118 27.17 3.57 -19.16
CA PHE A 118 27.86 4.48 -18.25
C PHE A 118 29.21 3.90 -17.80
N VAL A 119 30.07 4.74 -17.23
CA VAL A 119 31.39 4.33 -16.73
C VAL A 119 31.39 4.32 -15.21
N LEU A 120 31.44 3.14 -14.61
CA LEU A 120 31.63 2.98 -13.17
C LEU A 120 33.12 3.14 -12.83
N LEU A 121 33.45 4.04 -11.89
CA LEU A 121 34.83 4.29 -11.47
C LEU A 121 35.14 3.63 -10.11
N HIS A 122 34.17 3.63 -9.21
CA HIS A 122 34.27 3.00 -7.89
C HIS A 122 32.95 2.36 -7.48
N ASP A 123 33.03 1.32 -6.65
CA ASP A 123 31.85 0.67 -6.08
C ASP A 123 31.06 1.63 -5.15
N PRO A 124 29.77 1.86 -5.39
CA PRO A 124 28.97 2.79 -4.59
C PRO A 124 28.79 2.41 -3.12
N TYR A 125 28.94 1.13 -2.76
CA TYR A 125 28.78 0.67 -1.37
C TYR A 125 30.02 0.97 -0.52
N THR A 126 31.21 0.96 -1.13
CA THR A 126 32.49 1.23 -0.45
C THR A 126 33.05 2.63 -0.69
N TYR A 127 32.52 3.39 -1.66
CA TYR A 127 33.01 4.72 -2.03
C TYR A 127 32.83 5.79 -0.94
N PHE A 128 31.83 5.66 -0.06
CA PHE A 128 31.52 6.69 0.94
C PHE A 128 32.11 6.31 2.30
N PRO A 129 33.17 7.00 2.76
CA PRO A 129 33.72 6.74 4.08
C PRO A 129 32.81 7.32 5.18
N PRO A 130 32.60 6.61 6.31
CA PRO A 130 31.67 7.02 7.37
C PRO A 130 31.96 8.41 7.95
N GLU A 131 33.23 8.81 8.03
CA GLU A 131 33.65 10.10 8.58
C GLU A 131 33.26 11.32 7.72
N LEU A 132 32.81 11.09 6.47
CA LEU A 132 32.37 12.14 5.55
C LEU A 132 30.85 12.26 5.45
N GLU A 133 30.11 11.48 6.22
CA GLU A 133 28.66 11.61 6.29
C GLU A 133 28.23 12.95 6.88
N ILE A 134 27.05 13.41 6.46
CA ILE A 134 26.42 14.64 6.92
C ILE A 134 25.18 14.34 7.73
N SER A 135 24.83 15.26 8.64
CA SER A 135 23.57 15.22 9.37
C SER A 135 22.38 15.36 8.43
N LYS A 136 21.32 14.62 8.74
CA LYS A 136 20.03 14.72 8.07
C LYS A 136 19.44 16.10 8.34
N LYS A 137 19.05 16.81 7.27
CA LYS A 137 18.38 18.12 7.37
C LYS A 137 16.89 17.94 7.65
N SER A 138 16.23 19.00 8.07
CA SER A 138 14.78 19.00 8.19
C SER A 138 14.11 19.00 6.80
N ARG A 139 12.92 18.41 6.68
CA ARG A 139 12.17 18.39 5.41
C ARG A 139 11.97 19.79 4.82
N LYS A 140 11.77 20.81 5.67
CA LYS A 140 11.63 22.21 5.25
C LYS A 140 12.87 22.77 4.55
N GLU A 141 14.05 22.27 4.88
CA GLU A 141 15.30 22.72 4.26
C GLU A 141 15.58 22.00 2.94
N MET A 142 14.99 20.81 2.74
CA MET A 142 15.19 19.95 1.58
C MET A 142 14.22 20.23 0.43
N LEU A 143 13.15 20.98 0.68
CA LEU A 143 12.04 21.19 -0.26
C LEU A 143 11.75 22.66 -0.50
N ASP A 144 11.26 22.95 -1.72
CA ASP A 144 10.63 24.23 -2.07
C ASP A 144 9.16 24.23 -1.66
N ILE A 145 8.90 24.40 -0.36
CA ILE A 145 7.56 24.33 0.24
C ILE A 145 6.56 25.24 -0.46
N ASP A 146 6.96 26.46 -0.83
CA ASP A 146 6.07 27.43 -1.46
C ASP A 146 5.57 26.93 -2.82
N LYS A 147 6.45 26.26 -3.59
CA LYS A 147 6.09 25.66 -4.88
C LYS A 147 5.22 24.42 -4.73
N VAL A 148 5.51 23.58 -3.75
CA VAL A 148 4.64 22.44 -3.41
C VAL A 148 3.24 22.92 -3.04
N ASN A 149 3.12 23.95 -2.20
CA ASN A 149 1.84 24.52 -1.81
C ASN A 149 1.08 25.13 -3.00
N GLU A 150 1.78 25.79 -3.92
CA GLU A 150 1.19 26.32 -5.16
C GLU A 150 0.59 25.20 -6.02
N LEU A 151 1.33 24.09 -6.21
CA LEU A 151 0.86 22.92 -6.97
C LEU A 151 -0.34 22.23 -6.32
N LEU A 152 -0.36 22.14 -4.98
CA LEU A 152 -1.49 21.60 -4.24
C LEU A 152 -2.74 22.48 -4.40
N ALA A 153 -2.59 23.81 -4.29
CA ALA A 153 -3.70 24.74 -4.46
C ALA A 153 -4.28 24.72 -5.88
N GLN A 154 -3.43 24.60 -6.91
CA GLN A 154 -3.88 24.41 -8.30
C GLN A 154 -4.70 23.14 -8.46
N ARG A 155 -4.27 22.03 -7.84
CA ARG A 155 -5.00 20.75 -7.94
C ARG A 155 -6.32 20.78 -7.20
N GLU A 156 -6.38 21.39 -6.02
CA GLU A 156 -7.64 21.60 -5.28
C GLU A 156 -8.64 22.40 -6.11
N LYS A 157 -8.16 23.40 -6.86
CA LYS A 157 -9.00 24.16 -7.77
C LYS A 157 -9.50 23.29 -8.94
N GLU A 158 -8.62 22.54 -9.60
CA GLU A 158 -9.01 21.62 -10.68
C GLU A 158 -10.08 20.60 -10.24
N ILE A 159 -9.92 20.03 -9.04
CA ILE A 159 -10.89 19.06 -8.49
C ILE A 159 -12.24 19.73 -8.23
N LYS A 160 -12.25 20.95 -7.70
CA LYS A 160 -13.50 21.71 -7.50
C LYS A 160 -14.19 22.02 -8.81
N ASP A 161 -13.44 22.50 -9.81
CA ASP A 161 -13.96 22.83 -11.12
C ASP A 161 -14.54 21.57 -11.81
N GLN A 162 -13.87 20.41 -11.68
CA GLN A 162 -14.37 19.12 -12.17
C GLN A 162 -15.65 18.69 -11.46
N HIS A 163 -15.71 18.84 -10.13
CA HIS A 163 -16.89 18.45 -9.36
C HIS A 163 -18.09 19.36 -9.66
N GLU A 164 -17.86 20.65 -9.88
CA GLU A 164 -18.91 21.60 -10.27
C GLU A 164 -19.46 21.28 -11.67
N GLN A 165 -18.60 20.90 -12.62
CA GLN A 165 -19.03 20.40 -13.92
C GLN A 165 -19.86 19.12 -13.81
N GLU A 166 -19.42 18.15 -13.02
CA GLU A 166 -20.16 16.90 -12.82
C GLU A 166 -21.53 17.13 -12.15
N LEU A 167 -21.61 18.09 -11.22
CA LEU A 167 -22.87 18.51 -10.60
C LEU A 167 -23.82 19.15 -11.63
N GLN A 168 -23.31 20.03 -12.50
CA GLN A 168 -24.11 20.62 -13.57
C GLN A 168 -24.65 19.57 -14.54
N GLU A 169 -23.81 18.63 -14.98
CA GLU A 169 -24.23 17.52 -15.86
C GLU A 169 -25.32 16.66 -15.20
N LYS A 170 -25.18 16.36 -13.91
CA LYS A 170 -26.19 15.62 -13.14
C LYS A 170 -27.47 16.41 -12.91
N GLU A 171 -27.38 17.72 -12.70
CA GLU A 171 -28.57 18.58 -12.58
C GLU A 171 -29.35 18.63 -13.90
N GLU A 172 -28.66 18.72 -15.04
CA GLU A 172 -29.28 18.63 -16.37
C GLU A 172 -29.95 17.25 -16.57
N GLU A 173 -29.28 16.16 -16.23
CA GLU A 173 -29.85 14.80 -16.29
C GLU A 173 -31.09 14.65 -15.39
N ILE A 174 -31.07 15.21 -14.17
CA ILE A 174 -32.23 15.21 -13.27
C ILE A 174 -33.39 16.03 -13.86
N ILE A 175 -33.12 17.15 -14.53
CA ILE A 175 -34.15 17.96 -15.19
C ILE A 175 -34.80 17.17 -16.33
N ASP A 176 -34.00 16.49 -17.15
CA ASP A 176 -34.50 15.65 -18.24
C ASP A 176 -35.30 14.45 -17.72
N LEU A 177 -34.80 13.76 -16.69
CA LEU A 177 -35.50 12.65 -16.03
C LEU A 177 -36.81 13.09 -15.38
N LYS A 178 -36.83 14.28 -14.74
CA LYS A 178 -38.07 14.84 -14.18
C LYS A 178 -39.08 15.13 -15.27
N LYS A 179 -38.65 15.63 -16.43
CA LYS A 179 -39.54 15.87 -17.57
C LYS A 179 -40.10 14.55 -18.13
N GLU A 180 -39.26 13.52 -18.24
CA GLU A 180 -39.68 12.18 -18.67
C GLU A 180 -40.62 11.51 -17.65
N LEU A 181 -40.38 11.71 -16.36
CA LEU A 181 -41.26 11.26 -15.28
C LEU A 181 -42.60 12.01 -15.30
N GLN A 182 -42.60 13.31 -15.55
CA GLN A 182 -43.82 14.12 -15.62
C GLN A 182 -44.68 13.73 -16.84
N GLU A 183 -44.07 13.34 -17.96
CA GLU A 183 -44.76 12.74 -19.11
C GLU A 183 -45.31 11.33 -18.80
N LYS A 184 -44.70 10.59 -17.87
CA LYS A 184 -45.15 9.26 -17.42
C LYS A 184 -46.18 9.31 -16.27
N GLU A 185 -46.15 10.34 -15.42
CA GLU A 185 -47.05 10.54 -14.27
C GLU A 185 -48.49 10.94 -14.66
N ASP A 186 -48.72 11.42 -15.90
CA ASP A 186 -50.09 11.55 -16.45
C ASP A 186 -50.82 10.19 -16.58
N THR A 187 -50.17 9.05 -16.26
CA THR A 187 -50.77 7.71 -16.33
C THR A 187 -50.81 6.93 -15.01
N THR A 188 -50.18 7.33 -13.89
CA THR A 188 -50.34 6.55 -12.65
C THR A 188 -50.02 7.34 -11.38
N THR A 189 -50.87 7.14 -10.38
CA THR A 189 -50.99 7.83 -9.08
C THR A 189 -49.80 7.63 -8.13
N GLU A 190 -49.44 8.73 -7.47
CA GLU A 190 -48.67 8.96 -6.23
C GLU A 190 -48.08 7.76 -5.45
N VAL A 191 -46.77 7.83 -5.15
CA VAL A 191 -46.24 7.57 -3.80
C VAL A 191 -45.02 8.48 -3.54
N ILE A 192 -45.12 9.27 -2.45
CA ILE A 192 -44.09 10.15 -1.91
C ILE A 192 -43.06 9.31 -1.13
N VAL A 193 -41.75 9.54 -1.35
CA VAL A 193 -40.68 9.07 -0.44
C VAL A 193 -39.76 10.24 -0.10
N GLU A 194 -39.65 10.50 1.21
CA GLU A 194 -38.83 11.55 1.82
C GLU A 194 -37.32 11.26 1.71
N ASN A 195 -36.58 12.32 1.39
CA ASN A 195 -35.13 12.42 1.31
C ASN A 195 -34.47 12.30 2.69
N ARG A 196 -33.44 11.45 2.83
CA ARG A 196 -32.43 11.55 3.89
C ARG A 196 -31.03 11.53 3.29
N GLU A 197 -30.21 12.42 3.83
CA GLU A 197 -28.87 12.83 3.40
C GLU A 197 -27.96 11.67 2.95
N THR A 198 -27.47 11.80 1.72
CA THR A 198 -26.68 10.81 0.98
C THR A 198 -25.26 10.69 1.52
N ARG A 199 -25.00 9.62 2.26
CA ARG A 199 -23.78 8.84 2.00
C ARG A 199 -24.07 8.04 0.74
N ILE A 200 -23.38 8.33 -0.37
CA ILE A 200 -23.53 7.57 -1.62
C ILE A 200 -23.11 6.14 -1.33
N GLY A 201 -24.09 5.29 -1.09
CA GLY A 201 -23.90 3.87 -0.86
C GLY A 201 -24.98 3.14 -1.63
N TYR A 202 -24.59 2.05 -2.27
CA TYR A 202 -25.47 1.30 -3.15
C TYR A 202 -26.11 0.17 -2.36
N SER A 203 -27.43 0.01 -2.48
CA SER A 203 -28.14 -1.15 -1.94
C SER A 203 -27.66 -2.41 -2.65
N VAL A 204 -27.35 -3.44 -1.88
CA VAL A 204 -26.86 -4.71 -2.43
C VAL A 204 -28.05 -5.55 -2.91
N TYR A 205 -27.90 -6.25 -4.04
CA TYR A 205 -28.90 -7.21 -4.52
C TYR A 205 -28.34 -8.64 -4.49
N TYR A 206 -29.22 -9.62 -4.32
CA TYR A 206 -28.83 -11.02 -4.31
C TYR A 206 -28.56 -11.55 -5.72
N ARG A 207 -27.54 -12.40 -5.87
CA ARG A 207 -27.36 -13.21 -7.06
C ARG A 207 -26.88 -14.60 -6.68
N ASN A 208 -27.48 -15.64 -7.23
CA ASN A 208 -26.95 -16.98 -7.06
C ASN A 208 -25.66 -17.12 -7.88
N PHE A 209 -24.63 -17.74 -7.29
CA PHE A 209 -23.38 -18.07 -7.95
C PHE A 209 -23.60 -18.79 -9.28
N ALA A 210 -24.57 -19.72 -9.35
CA ALA A 210 -24.88 -20.48 -10.56
C ALA A 210 -25.36 -19.61 -11.73
N ASP A 211 -25.92 -18.43 -11.44
CA ASP A 211 -26.48 -17.48 -12.41
C ASP A 211 -25.46 -16.41 -12.86
N LEU A 212 -24.22 -16.50 -12.37
CA LEU A 212 -23.11 -15.68 -12.86
C LEU A 212 -22.58 -16.23 -14.19
N ASP A 213 -22.06 -15.33 -15.03
CA ASP A 213 -21.30 -15.70 -16.21
C ASP A 213 -20.06 -16.52 -15.81
N VAL A 214 -19.60 -17.40 -16.68
CA VAL A 214 -18.49 -18.33 -16.42
C VAL A 214 -17.26 -17.60 -15.88
N ASP A 215 -16.83 -16.52 -16.53
CA ASP A 215 -15.68 -15.73 -16.09
C ASP A 215 -15.91 -15.08 -14.70
N LYS A 216 -17.15 -14.67 -14.41
CA LYS A 216 -17.53 -14.07 -13.13
C LYS A 216 -17.62 -15.09 -12.00
N GLN A 217 -17.86 -16.36 -12.30
CA GLN A 217 -17.81 -17.44 -11.33
C GLN A 217 -16.37 -17.63 -10.80
N LEU A 218 -15.36 -17.54 -11.67
CA LEU A 218 -13.96 -17.58 -11.23
C LEU A 218 -13.60 -16.37 -10.36
N ASP A 219 -14.00 -15.16 -10.78
CA ASP A 219 -13.83 -13.92 -10.01
C ASP A 219 -14.43 -14.04 -8.60
N ALA A 220 -15.67 -14.51 -8.52
CA ALA A 220 -16.38 -14.70 -7.25
C ALA A 220 -15.69 -15.73 -6.35
N LEU A 221 -15.17 -16.83 -6.90
CA LEU A 221 -14.41 -17.83 -6.13
C LEU A 221 -13.09 -17.29 -5.60
N ALA A 222 -12.34 -16.52 -6.41
CA ALA A 222 -11.09 -15.89 -5.98
C ALA A 222 -11.32 -14.85 -4.86
N LEU A 223 -12.39 -14.06 -4.99
CA LEU A 223 -12.85 -13.14 -3.96
C LEU A 223 -13.25 -13.88 -2.68
N TYR A 224 -14.04 -14.95 -2.81
CA TYR A 224 -14.51 -15.74 -1.67
C TYR A 224 -13.32 -16.38 -0.94
N TYR A 225 -12.37 -16.95 -1.67
CA TYR A 225 -11.12 -17.47 -1.10
C TYR A 225 -10.38 -16.42 -0.27
N THR A 226 -10.21 -15.21 -0.82
CA THR A 226 -9.54 -14.09 -0.13
C THR A 226 -10.29 -13.69 1.12
N LYS A 227 -11.62 -13.57 1.03
CA LYS A 227 -12.52 -13.28 2.14
C LYS A 227 -12.37 -14.29 3.27
N ILE A 228 -12.44 -15.60 2.98
CA ILE A 228 -12.31 -16.65 3.99
C ILE A 228 -10.91 -16.64 4.60
N ARG A 229 -9.85 -16.45 3.81
CA ARG A 229 -8.49 -16.33 4.35
C ARG A 229 -8.38 -15.21 5.38
N ASP A 230 -8.94 -14.05 5.08
CA ASP A 230 -8.85 -12.89 5.97
C ASP A 230 -9.78 -13.04 7.20
N LEU A 231 -10.96 -13.65 7.02
CA LEU A 231 -11.82 -14.10 8.11
C LEU A 231 -11.07 -15.05 9.06
N THR A 232 -10.37 -16.06 8.53
CA THR A 232 -9.59 -17.02 9.32
C THR A 232 -8.48 -16.35 10.10
N LYS A 233 -7.79 -15.34 9.55
CA LYS A 233 -6.75 -14.59 10.28
C LYS A 233 -7.31 -13.87 11.51
N LYS A 234 -8.48 -13.23 11.36
CA LYS A 234 -9.15 -12.45 12.41
C LYS A 234 -9.87 -13.32 13.44
N LEU A 235 -10.16 -14.58 13.10
CA LEU A 235 -10.87 -15.50 13.96
C LEU A 235 -10.00 -15.95 15.15
N GLU A 236 -10.54 -15.83 16.36
CA GLU A 236 -9.98 -16.41 17.58
C GLU A 236 -10.58 -17.78 17.88
N THR A 237 -9.89 -18.58 18.69
CA THR A 237 -10.39 -19.91 19.11
C THR A 237 -11.66 -19.77 19.95
N GLN A 238 -12.75 -20.41 19.51
CA GLN A 238 -14.09 -20.29 20.13
C GLN A 238 -14.75 -21.66 20.31
N GLN A 239 -15.49 -21.83 21.42
CA GLN A 239 -16.43 -22.93 21.58
C GLN A 239 -17.82 -22.50 21.10
N ILE A 240 -18.42 -23.28 20.22
CA ILE A 240 -19.67 -22.91 19.54
C ILE A 240 -20.70 -24.04 19.59
N SER A 241 -21.97 -23.68 19.45
CA SER A 241 -23.07 -24.66 19.41
C SER A 241 -22.94 -25.60 18.20
N SER A 242 -23.42 -26.82 18.35
CA SER A 242 -23.44 -27.80 17.26
C SER A 242 -24.15 -27.29 16.02
N SER A 243 -25.26 -26.58 16.19
CA SER A 243 -26.05 -26.02 15.08
C SER A 243 -25.25 -24.96 14.30
N ASP A 244 -24.50 -24.10 14.99
CA ASP A 244 -23.68 -23.09 14.31
C ASP A 244 -22.50 -23.70 13.57
N TYR A 245 -21.83 -24.69 14.18
CA TYR A 245 -20.79 -25.47 13.53
C TYR A 245 -21.30 -26.14 12.24
N GLU A 246 -22.53 -26.70 12.29
CA GLU A 246 -23.19 -27.33 11.15
C GLU A 246 -23.58 -26.32 10.07
N ARG A 247 -24.04 -25.10 10.43
CA ARG A 247 -24.29 -24.02 9.46
C ARG A 247 -23.02 -23.63 8.70
N ILE A 248 -21.92 -23.40 9.43
CA ILE A 248 -20.62 -23.07 8.81
C ILE A 248 -20.17 -24.21 7.90
N THR A 249 -20.28 -25.46 8.36
CA THR A 249 -19.93 -26.66 7.57
C THR A 249 -20.74 -26.73 6.28
N ARG A 250 -22.07 -26.53 6.36
CA ARG A 250 -22.98 -26.52 5.22
C ARG A 250 -22.62 -25.43 4.19
N ASN A 251 -22.24 -24.24 4.63
CA ASN A 251 -21.79 -23.18 3.72
C ASN A 251 -20.57 -23.61 2.89
N PHE A 252 -19.56 -24.24 3.53
CA PHE A 252 -18.39 -24.78 2.82
C PHE A 252 -18.75 -25.91 1.85
N GLU A 253 -19.74 -26.75 2.18
CA GLU A 253 -20.24 -27.79 1.29
C GLU A 253 -20.95 -27.19 0.06
N LEU A 254 -21.76 -26.14 0.25
CA LEU A 254 -22.43 -25.43 -0.86
C LEU A 254 -21.42 -24.83 -1.84
N VAL A 255 -20.33 -24.23 -1.34
CA VAL A 255 -19.22 -23.75 -2.17
C VAL A 255 -18.57 -24.91 -2.93
N SER A 256 -18.32 -26.03 -2.25
CA SER A 256 -17.68 -27.20 -2.88
C SER A 256 -18.53 -27.80 -3.99
N LEU A 257 -19.85 -27.83 -3.80
CA LEU A 257 -20.81 -28.24 -4.84
C LEU A 257 -20.79 -27.25 -6.01
N SER A 258 -20.83 -25.94 -5.72
CA SER A 258 -20.78 -24.88 -6.74
C SER A 258 -19.51 -24.95 -7.58
N VAL A 259 -18.35 -25.21 -6.96
CA VAL A 259 -17.06 -25.39 -7.66
C VAL A 259 -17.08 -26.65 -8.54
N LYS A 260 -17.69 -27.74 -8.08
CA LYS A 260 -17.82 -28.98 -8.86
C LYS A 260 -18.74 -28.82 -10.07
N ASP A 261 -19.81 -28.04 -9.94
CA ASP A 261 -20.72 -27.76 -11.05
C ASP A 261 -20.08 -26.77 -12.03
N TYR A 262 -19.32 -25.80 -11.53
CA TYR A 262 -18.54 -24.88 -12.34
C TYR A 262 -17.43 -25.59 -13.14
N SER A 263 -16.70 -26.51 -12.51
CA SER A 263 -15.60 -27.23 -13.16
C SER A 263 -16.04 -28.09 -14.36
N GLN A 264 -17.32 -28.47 -14.43
CA GLN A 264 -17.88 -29.19 -15.57
C GLN A 264 -18.12 -28.30 -16.80
N LYS A 265 -18.16 -26.97 -16.62
CA LYS A 265 -18.52 -25.99 -17.66
C LYS A 265 -17.31 -25.29 -18.30
N VAL A 266 -16.12 -25.46 -17.74
CA VAL A 266 -14.91 -24.72 -18.13
C VAL A 266 -13.90 -25.59 -18.87
N ASP A 267 -12.93 -24.95 -19.52
CA ASP A 267 -11.82 -25.61 -20.21
C ASP A 267 -10.80 -26.25 -19.24
N GLU A 268 -9.91 -27.09 -19.77
CA GLU A 268 -8.91 -27.81 -18.96
C GLU A 268 -7.93 -26.87 -18.25
N GLU A 269 -7.61 -25.71 -18.85
CA GLU A 269 -6.74 -24.71 -18.22
C GLU A 269 -7.40 -24.14 -16.95
N THR A 270 -8.67 -23.78 -17.04
CA THR A 270 -9.44 -23.29 -15.89
C THR A 270 -9.67 -24.39 -14.86
N LYS A 271 -9.85 -25.65 -15.27
CA LYS A 271 -9.93 -26.79 -14.32
C LYS A 271 -8.66 -26.97 -13.49
N ASP A 272 -7.47 -26.79 -14.09
CA ASP A 272 -6.20 -26.84 -13.35
C ASP A 272 -6.12 -25.71 -12.33
N LEU A 273 -6.51 -24.49 -12.71
CA LEU A 273 -6.59 -23.34 -11.80
C LEU A 273 -7.59 -23.60 -10.66
N LEU A 274 -8.75 -24.15 -10.95
CA LEU A 274 -9.75 -24.53 -9.95
C LEU A 274 -9.24 -25.60 -8.98
N THR A 275 -8.45 -26.56 -9.49
CA THR A 275 -7.85 -27.61 -8.65
C THR A 275 -6.87 -26.98 -7.65
N LYS A 276 -5.99 -26.10 -8.12
CA LYS A 276 -5.07 -25.34 -7.26
C LYS A 276 -5.82 -24.48 -6.24
N LEU A 277 -6.87 -23.78 -6.68
CA LEU A 277 -7.70 -22.94 -5.79
C LEU A 277 -8.41 -23.80 -4.74
N ALA A 278 -8.93 -24.97 -5.12
CA ALA A 278 -9.59 -25.91 -4.20
C ALA A 278 -8.62 -26.48 -3.15
N GLU A 279 -7.38 -26.82 -3.52
CA GLU A 279 -6.35 -27.26 -2.58
C GLU A 279 -6.05 -26.20 -1.54
N GLN A 280 -5.84 -24.95 -1.97
CA GLN A 280 -5.60 -23.83 -1.07
C GLN A 280 -6.81 -23.55 -0.18
N PHE A 281 -8.01 -23.59 -0.76
CA PHE A 281 -9.26 -23.39 -0.04
C PHE A 281 -9.45 -24.45 1.05
N ASN A 282 -9.13 -25.71 0.77
CA ASN A 282 -9.19 -26.78 1.77
C ASN A 282 -8.23 -26.55 2.95
N ARG A 283 -7.03 -25.99 2.70
CA ARG A 283 -6.11 -25.60 3.77
C ARG A 283 -6.71 -24.51 4.66
N ILE A 284 -7.23 -23.45 4.06
CA ILE A 284 -7.89 -22.35 4.80
C ILE A 284 -9.14 -22.82 5.55
N LYS A 285 -9.94 -23.71 4.95
CA LYS A 285 -11.08 -24.35 5.60
C LYS A 285 -10.61 -25.12 6.84
N SER A 286 -9.57 -25.94 6.71
CA SER A 286 -8.98 -26.69 7.83
C SER A 286 -8.50 -25.76 8.94
N ASP A 287 -7.79 -24.68 8.57
CA ASP A 287 -7.29 -23.69 9.52
C ASP A 287 -8.44 -22.98 10.26
N LEU A 288 -9.52 -22.62 9.55
CA LEU A 288 -10.72 -22.03 10.15
C LEU A 288 -11.35 -22.98 11.15
N PHE A 289 -11.57 -24.24 10.77
CA PHE A 289 -12.17 -25.25 11.66
C PHE A 289 -11.27 -25.61 12.84
N SER A 290 -9.95 -25.51 12.71
CA SER A 290 -9.03 -25.71 13.85
C SER A 290 -9.25 -24.71 15.00
N LYS A 291 -9.85 -23.55 14.69
CA LYS A 291 -10.19 -22.50 15.66
C LYS A 291 -11.61 -22.64 16.22
N LEU A 292 -12.42 -23.58 15.72
CA LEU A 292 -13.80 -23.77 16.14
C LEU A 292 -13.96 -25.12 16.86
N SER A 293 -14.34 -25.08 18.13
CA SER A 293 -14.62 -26.28 18.92
C SER A 293 -16.13 -26.49 19.04
N LYS A 294 -16.63 -27.60 18.45
CA LYS A 294 -18.04 -28.01 18.54
C LYS A 294 -18.36 -28.43 19.97
N ASN A 295 -19.39 -27.83 20.56
CA ASN A 295 -19.90 -28.19 21.89
C ASN A 295 -21.40 -28.53 21.84
N GLU A 296 -21.72 -29.81 22.01
CA GLU A 296 -23.09 -30.35 21.94
C GLU A 296 -24.00 -29.88 23.07
N ARG A 297 -23.43 -29.33 24.15
CA ARG A 297 -24.20 -28.84 25.30
C ARG A 297 -24.66 -27.40 25.12
N LEU A 298 -24.08 -26.66 24.17
CA LEU A 298 -24.46 -25.28 23.91
C LEU A 298 -25.75 -25.23 23.07
N THR A 299 -26.72 -24.46 23.54
CA THR A 299 -27.98 -24.22 22.83
C THR A 299 -27.77 -23.37 21.58
N ASN A 300 -28.65 -23.51 20.59
CA ASN A 300 -28.63 -22.72 19.36
C ASN A 300 -29.18 -21.30 19.62
N ILE A 301 -28.40 -20.47 20.31
CA ILE A 301 -28.70 -19.06 20.59
C ILE A 301 -27.52 -18.17 20.16
N PRO A 302 -27.74 -16.89 19.82
CA PRO A 302 -26.70 -16.00 19.31
C PRO A 302 -25.42 -15.95 20.14
N GLU A 303 -25.49 -16.07 21.46
CA GLU A 303 -24.35 -16.04 22.38
C GLU A 303 -23.39 -17.23 22.20
N HIS A 304 -23.86 -18.32 21.58
CA HIS A 304 -23.09 -19.54 21.35
C HIS A 304 -22.66 -19.71 19.89
N PHE A 305 -22.76 -18.66 19.07
CA PHE A 305 -22.28 -18.68 17.69
C PHE A 305 -20.84 -18.19 17.58
N ALA A 306 -20.16 -18.54 16.49
CA ALA A 306 -18.85 -18.01 16.16
C ALA A 306 -18.98 -16.56 15.66
N TYR A 307 -18.18 -15.65 16.20
CA TYR A 307 -18.08 -14.27 15.71
C TYR A 307 -16.65 -13.85 15.40
N VAL A 308 -16.53 -12.91 14.47
CA VAL A 308 -15.33 -12.12 14.23
C VAL A 308 -15.65 -10.64 14.47
N PHE A 309 -14.69 -9.85 14.93
CA PHE A 309 -14.86 -8.41 15.00
C PHE A 309 -14.55 -7.79 13.63
N ASP A 310 -15.54 -7.12 13.04
CA ASP A 310 -15.38 -6.34 11.81
C ASP A 310 -14.96 -4.92 12.19
N GLU A 311 -13.69 -4.59 11.95
CA GLU A 311 -13.12 -3.27 12.25
C GLU A 311 -13.79 -2.14 11.47
N ASP A 312 -14.25 -2.40 10.24
CA ASP A 312 -14.88 -1.37 9.40
C ASP A 312 -16.27 -0.99 9.91
N LYS A 313 -16.99 -1.96 10.48
CA LYS A 313 -18.36 -1.78 11.02
C LYS A 313 -18.39 -1.62 12.54
N GLU A 314 -17.24 -1.71 13.20
CA GLU A 314 -17.08 -1.71 14.65
C GLU A 314 -18.03 -2.69 15.38
N GLN A 315 -18.33 -3.84 14.78
CA GLN A 315 -19.31 -4.79 15.32
C GLN A 315 -18.86 -6.25 15.16
N LYS A 316 -19.46 -7.13 15.97
CA LYS A 316 -19.28 -8.58 15.83
C LYS A 316 -20.15 -9.09 14.69
N VAL A 317 -19.55 -9.84 13.77
CA VAL A 317 -20.24 -10.45 12.64
C VAL A 317 -20.15 -11.97 12.75
N SER A 318 -21.26 -12.66 12.50
CA SER A 318 -21.32 -14.12 12.56
C SER A 318 -20.44 -14.76 11.48
N VAL A 319 -19.65 -15.77 11.86
CA VAL A 319 -18.85 -16.55 10.90
C VAL A 319 -19.74 -17.34 9.95
N ALA A 320 -20.90 -17.82 10.41
CA ALA A 320 -21.89 -18.48 9.56
C ALA A 320 -22.41 -17.52 8.48
N TYR A 321 -22.65 -16.26 8.83
CA TYR A 321 -23.00 -15.24 7.84
C TYR A 321 -21.85 -14.93 6.89
N GLU A 322 -20.63 -14.72 7.39
CA GLU A 322 -19.51 -14.35 6.52
C GLU A 322 -19.08 -15.49 5.57
N THR A 323 -19.38 -16.73 5.90
CA THR A 323 -19.10 -17.90 5.04
C THR A 323 -20.22 -18.21 4.04
N SER A 324 -21.39 -17.57 4.10
CA SER A 324 -22.51 -17.92 3.22
C SER A 324 -22.49 -17.20 1.87
N TYR A 325 -21.66 -16.17 1.70
CA TYR A 325 -21.63 -15.34 0.50
C TYR A 325 -20.26 -14.71 0.21
N VAL A 326 -20.13 -14.16 -0.99
CA VAL A 326 -19.07 -13.22 -1.38
C VAL A 326 -19.68 -11.97 -1.99
N LEU A 327 -19.07 -10.81 -1.73
CA LEU A 327 -19.50 -9.55 -2.34
C LEU A 327 -18.69 -9.31 -3.61
N MET A 328 -19.38 -9.09 -4.74
CA MET A 328 -18.76 -8.77 -6.03
C MET A 328 -19.40 -7.50 -6.60
N GLY A 329 -18.72 -6.36 -6.47
CA GLY A 329 -19.32 -5.05 -6.72
C GLY A 329 -20.48 -4.79 -5.75
N ILE A 330 -21.69 -4.62 -6.29
CA ILE A 330 -22.94 -4.45 -5.51
C ILE A 330 -23.79 -5.74 -5.45
N ALA A 331 -23.24 -6.88 -5.88
CA ALA A 331 -23.93 -8.17 -5.85
C ALA A 331 -23.52 -8.99 -4.62
N HIS A 332 -24.51 -9.40 -3.82
CA HIS A 332 -24.40 -10.40 -2.76
C HIS A 332 -24.48 -11.79 -3.39
N VAL A 333 -23.33 -12.37 -3.70
CA VAL A 333 -23.26 -13.65 -4.40
C VAL A 333 -23.33 -14.79 -3.39
N GLY A 334 -24.47 -15.48 -3.35
CA GLY A 334 -24.68 -16.67 -2.52
C GLY A 334 -24.44 -17.97 -3.29
N PHE A 335 -24.11 -19.05 -2.58
CA PHE A 335 -23.88 -20.39 -3.16
C PHE A 335 -25.11 -21.30 -3.13
N ILE A 336 -26.30 -20.69 -3.08
CA ILE A 336 -27.60 -21.36 -3.05
C ILE A 336 -28.65 -20.45 -3.72
N GLU A 337 -29.84 -20.95 -3.98
CA GLU A 337 -30.96 -20.12 -4.47
C GLU A 337 -31.42 -19.12 -3.41
N GLU A 338 -31.84 -17.92 -3.85
CA GLU A 338 -32.29 -16.84 -2.97
C GLU A 338 -33.42 -17.26 -2.03
N SER A 339 -34.39 -18.03 -2.55
CA SER A 339 -35.53 -18.54 -1.79
C SER A 339 -35.15 -19.49 -0.65
N LYS A 340 -33.92 -20.02 -0.67
CA LYS A 340 -33.35 -20.92 0.35
C LYS A 340 -32.25 -20.23 1.17
N TYR A 341 -31.97 -18.95 0.91
CA TYR A 341 -30.94 -18.21 1.60
C TYR A 341 -31.46 -17.72 2.95
N GLU A 342 -30.76 -18.08 4.03
CA GLU A 342 -31.26 -17.92 5.40
C GLU A 342 -30.79 -16.62 6.08
N TYR A 343 -29.99 -15.79 5.40
CA TYR A 343 -29.32 -14.63 5.99
C TYR A 343 -29.82 -13.30 5.43
N PRO A 344 -29.76 -12.20 6.23
CA PRO A 344 -30.17 -10.86 5.78
C PRO A 344 -29.23 -10.29 4.70
N ILE A 345 -29.79 -9.51 3.77
CA ILE A 345 -29.09 -8.87 2.64
C ILE A 345 -29.30 -7.33 2.65
N ASP A 346 -30.02 -6.80 3.64
CA ASP A 346 -30.41 -5.39 3.77
C ASP A 346 -29.27 -4.51 4.29
N TYR A 347 -28.20 -4.40 3.50
CA TYR A 347 -27.09 -3.50 3.80
C TYR A 347 -26.63 -2.71 2.58
N ILE A 348 -25.75 -1.73 2.81
CA ILE A 348 -25.27 -0.79 1.81
C ILE A 348 -23.74 -0.94 1.67
N VAL A 349 -23.22 -0.88 0.45
CA VAL A 349 -21.79 -1.04 0.16
C VAL A 349 -21.21 0.10 -0.67
N ASP A 350 -19.90 0.30 -0.52
CA ASP A 350 -19.07 1.11 -1.41
C ASP A 350 -18.43 0.19 -2.48
N PRO A 351 -18.80 0.33 -3.77
CA PRO A 351 -18.31 -0.52 -4.85
C PRO A 351 -16.78 -0.48 -5.01
N ASN A 352 -16.14 0.62 -4.63
CA ASN A 352 -14.69 0.81 -4.82
C ASN A 352 -13.83 -0.07 -3.92
N LYS A 353 -14.41 -0.64 -2.85
CA LYS A 353 -13.69 -1.52 -1.91
C LYS A 353 -13.48 -2.95 -2.43
N TYR A 354 -14.22 -3.39 -3.46
CA TYR A 354 -14.35 -4.81 -3.79
C TYR A 354 -14.00 -5.17 -5.24
N GLY A 355 -13.22 -4.33 -5.93
CA GLY A 355 -12.70 -4.64 -7.26
C GLY A 355 -11.53 -5.64 -7.19
N VAL A 356 -11.57 -6.68 -8.03
CA VAL A 356 -10.44 -7.62 -8.20
C VAL A 356 -9.96 -7.57 -9.63
N ALA A 357 -8.66 -7.39 -9.79
CA ALA A 357 -7.93 -7.71 -11.02
C ALA A 357 -7.35 -9.11 -10.86
N ILE A 358 -7.87 -10.10 -11.59
CA ILE A 358 -7.20 -11.39 -11.71
C ILE A 358 -6.00 -11.19 -12.64
N ILE A 359 -4.79 -11.17 -12.06
CA ILE A 359 -3.57 -11.34 -12.84
C ILE A 359 -3.47 -12.83 -13.15
N SER A 360 -3.52 -13.18 -14.43
CA SER A 360 -3.38 -14.57 -14.88
C SER A 360 -2.09 -15.16 -14.30
N LEU A 361 -2.23 -16.29 -13.58
CA LEU A 361 -1.11 -16.98 -12.94
C LEU A 361 -0.07 -17.51 -13.95
N LYS A 362 -0.34 -17.46 -15.27
CA LYS A 362 0.65 -17.74 -16.32
C LYS A 362 1.89 -16.85 -16.20
N ASP A 363 1.74 -15.57 -15.85
CA ASP A 363 2.88 -14.65 -15.72
C ASP A 363 3.76 -14.91 -14.47
N VAL A 364 3.25 -15.69 -13.51
CA VAL A 364 3.96 -16.01 -12.25
C VAL A 364 4.74 -17.33 -12.35
N PHE A 365 4.31 -18.26 -13.21
CA PHE A 365 4.90 -19.61 -13.29
C PHE A 365 5.71 -19.90 -14.56
N GLU A 366 5.70 -19.04 -15.57
CA GLU A 366 6.42 -19.29 -16.84
C GLU A 366 7.91 -18.87 -16.82
N LYS A 367 8.44 -18.37 -15.68
CA LYS A 367 9.87 -18.11 -15.47
C LYS A 367 10.49 -19.03 -14.42
N VAL A 368 10.42 -20.33 -14.65
CA VAL A 368 11.36 -21.27 -14.03
C VAL A 368 11.91 -22.15 -15.13
N GLU A 369 12.98 -21.69 -15.78
CA GLU A 369 13.77 -22.55 -16.67
C GLU A 369 14.39 -23.69 -15.84
N PRO A 370 14.37 -24.94 -16.35
CA PRO A 370 15.01 -26.06 -15.65
C PRO A 370 16.54 -25.87 -15.64
N LEU A 371 17.12 -26.01 -14.45
CA LEU A 371 18.56 -25.94 -14.22
C LEU A 371 19.32 -26.96 -15.10
N PRO A 372 20.40 -26.55 -15.79
CA PRO A 372 21.26 -27.48 -16.50
C PRO A 372 22.02 -28.37 -15.52
N GLN A 373 22.10 -29.66 -15.83
CA GLN A 373 22.89 -30.62 -15.06
C GLN A 373 24.39 -30.30 -15.16
N PRO A 374 25.17 -30.41 -14.07
CA PRO A 374 26.58 -30.07 -14.09
C PRO A 374 27.41 -31.15 -14.80
N GLU A 375 28.19 -30.74 -15.80
CA GLU A 375 29.26 -31.57 -16.38
C GLU A 375 30.43 -31.74 -15.40
N PRO A 376 31.12 -32.89 -15.42
CA PRO A 376 32.24 -33.16 -14.52
C PRO A 376 33.48 -32.31 -14.85
N VAL A 377 33.96 -31.61 -13.83
CA VAL A 377 35.17 -30.78 -13.85
C VAL A 377 36.42 -31.65 -13.96
N TYR A 378 37.20 -31.46 -15.03
CA TYR A 378 38.60 -31.87 -15.10
C TYR A 378 39.51 -30.67 -14.83
N THR A 379 40.21 -30.70 -13.70
CA THR A 379 41.29 -29.76 -13.37
C THR A 379 42.58 -30.17 -14.10
N LYS A 380 43.24 -29.21 -14.74
CA LYS A 380 44.63 -29.34 -15.19
C LYS A 380 45.37 -28.01 -14.98
N PRO A 381 46.66 -28.02 -14.57
CA PRO A 381 47.23 -26.92 -13.80
C PRO A 381 47.85 -25.83 -14.67
N GLU A 382 47.91 -24.66 -14.02
CA GLU A 382 48.57 -23.42 -14.38
C GLU A 382 50.06 -23.57 -14.69
N PRO A 383 50.60 -22.70 -15.57
CA PRO A 383 51.95 -22.21 -15.40
C PRO A 383 52.03 -20.68 -15.36
N GLN A 384 52.86 -20.22 -14.43
CA GLN A 384 53.21 -18.83 -14.14
C GLN A 384 53.90 -18.14 -15.33
N SER A 385 53.66 -16.83 -15.51
CA SER A 385 54.75 -15.90 -15.84
C SER A 385 54.40 -14.43 -15.56
N GLN A 386 55.45 -13.66 -15.31
CA GLN A 386 55.54 -12.31 -14.74
C GLN A 386 55.26 -11.19 -15.76
N LEU A 387 54.74 -10.04 -15.30
CA LEU A 387 55.34 -8.68 -15.40
C LEU A 387 54.29 -7.55 -15.23
N GLN A 388 54.62 -6.56 -14.39
CA GLN A 388 54.02 -5.21 -14.30
C GLN A 388 54.26 -4.42 -15.61
N PRO A 389 53.43 -3.41 -16.02
CA PRO A 389 53.00 -2.26 -15.20
C PRO A 389 51.51 -1.84 -15.32
N GLN A 390 51.08 -1.02 -14.35
CA GLN A 390 49.70 -0.57 -14.12
C GLN A 390 49.06 0.13 -15.35
N ALA A 391 48.12 -0.58 -15.96
CA ALA A 391 47.10 -0.05 -16.85
C ALA A 391 45.76 -0.05 -16.11
N SER A 392 44.91 0.94 -16.39
CA SER A 392 43.55 1.08 -15.87
C SER A 392 42.81 -0.27 -15.87
N GLU A 393 42.46 -0.75 -14.68
CA GLU A 393 41.63 -1.94 -14.49
C GLU A 393 40.29 -1.73 -15.19
N ASN A 394 40.09 -2.45 -16.30
CA ASN A 394 38.77 -2.80 -16.76
C ASN A 394 38.15 -3.68 -15.67
N ILE A 395 37.27 -3.10 -14.86
CA ILE A 395 36.42 -3.83 -13.93
C ILE A 395 35.65 -4.86 -14.78
N ARG A 396 35.89 -6.15 -14.52
CA ARG A 396 35.14 -7.22 -15.18
C ARG A 396 33.70 -7.15 -14.69
N ILE A 397 32.74 -7.45 -15.56
CA ILE A 397 31.30 -7.47 -15.26
C ILE A 397 30.99 -8.36 -14.03
N ASP A 398 31.85 -9.33 -13.74
CA ASP A 398 31.74 -10.23 -12.58
C ASP A 398 32.07 -9.58 -11.22
N ASP A 399 32.62 -8.37 -11.19
CA ASP A 399 32.94 -7.61 -9.96
C ASP A 399 31.86 -6.58 -9.57
N MET A 400 30.70 -6.59 -10.24
CA MET A 400 29.55 -5.76 -9.87
C MET A 400 28.81 -6.33 -8.64
N PRO A 401 28.27 -5.50 -7.74
CA PRO A 401 27.50 -5.97 -6.58
C PRO A 401 26.33 -6.88 -6.99
N GLU A 402 26.04 -7.89 -6.15
CA GLU A 402 25.12 -9.03 -6.40
C GLU A 402 23.73 -8.66 -6.93
N PHE A 403 23.29 -7.41 -6.73
CA PHE A 403 22.07 -6.85 -7.31
C PHE A 403 22.02 -6.97 -8.84
N TRP A 404 23.16 -6.93 -9.55
CA TRP A 404 23.20 -6.99 -11.02
C TRP A 404 23.47 -8.39 -11.61
N THR A 405 23.88 -9.37 -10.80
CA THR A 405 24.27 -10.72 -11.28
C THR A 405 23.16 -11.76 -11.10
N GLY A 406 22.03 -11.41 -10.47
CA GLY A 406 20.87 -12.29 -10.33
C GLY A 406 21.09 -13.55 -9.47
N LYS A 407 22.20 -13.63 -8.71
CA LYS A 407 22.47 -14.72 -7.78
C LYS A 407 21.92 -14.36 -6.41
N ILE A 408 20.88 -15.08 -5.97
CA ILE A 408 20.36 -15.00 -4.61
C ILE A 408 21.31 -15.79 -3.70
N GLN A 409 21.92 -15.14 -2.70
CA GLN A 409 22.63 -15.86 -1.63
C GLN A 409 21.63 -16.75 -0.85
N PRO A 410 21.96 -18.01 -0.56
CA PRO A 410 21.15 -18.81 0.35
C PRO A 410 21.22 -18.17 1.74
N GLN A 411 20.06 -17.83 2.29
CA GLN A 411 19.93 -17.34 3.66
C GLN A 411 20.50 -18.40 4.62
N THR A 412 21.66 -18.13 5.22
CA THR A 412 22.19 -18.95 6.30
C THR A 412 21.48 -18.60 7.61
N LEU A 413 21.23 -19.61 8.44
CA LEU A 413 20.52 -19.50 9.73
C LEU A 413 21.13 -18.46 10.68
N GLU A 414 22.40 -18.09 10.49
CA GLU A 414 23.12 -17.11 11.32
C GLU A 414 22.62 -15.67 11.15
N TYR A 415 21.88 -15.35 10.09
CA TYR A 415 21.31 -14.00 9.88
C TYR A 415 19.98 -13.79 10.64
N ILE A 416 19.31 -14.87 11.04
CA ILE A 416 17.98 -14.83 11.68
C ILE A 416 18.08 -14.50 13.19
N ASP A 417 19.17 -14.91 13.86
CA ASP A 417 19.31 -14.76 15.31
C ASP A 417 19.65 -13.33 15.77
N ASN A 418 20.22 -12.47 14.92
CA ASN A 418 20.53 -11.08 15.30
C ASN A 418 19.39 -10.08 15.07
N TYR A 419 18.38 -10.43 14.25
CA TYR A 419 17.22 -9.55 14.01
C TYR A 419 16.08 -9.75 15.01
N GLN A 420 16.00 -10.90 15.68
CA GLN A 420 14.99 -11.16 16.71
C GLN A 420 15.29 -10.44 18.05
N LEU A 421 16.52 -9.99 18.29
CA LEU A 421 16.89 -9.21 19.47
C LEU A 421 16.62 -7.69 19.33
N LEU A 422 16.28 -7.21 18.12
CA LEU A 422 15.94 -5.80 17.86
C LEU A 422 14.43 -5.52 17.82
N LEU A 423 13.59 -6.56 17.70
CA LEU A 423 12.13 -6.41 17.71
C LEU A 423 11.50 -6.35 19.10
N ASP A 424 12.25 -6.66 20.16
CA ASP A 424 11.74 -6.62 21.54
C ASP A 424 12.04 -5.31 22.30
N LYS A 425 12.65 -4.30 21.64
CA LYS A 425 12.90 -2.97 22.23
C LYS A 425 12.05 -1.82 21.68
N ASN A 426 11.30 -2.03 20.58
CA ASN A 426 10.48 -0.98 19.97
C ASN A 426 8.98 -1.06 20.27
N ASN A 427 8.58 -1.92 21.19
CA ASN A 427 7.20 -1.96 21.71
C ASN A 427 7.13 -1.40 23.13
N ILE A 428 7.36 -0.10 23.34
CA ILE A 428 6.84 0.65 24.51
C ILE A 428 6.82 2.15 24.16
N HIS A 429 5.61 2.64 23.90
CA HIS A 429 5.10 4.03 23.84
C HIS A 429 4.40 4.42 22.51
N LYS A 430 3.43 3.60 22.08
CA LYS A 430 2.24 4.17 21.43
C LYS A 430 1.61 5.16 22.44
N ARG A 431 1.71 6.45 22.15
CA ARG A 431 1.16 7.55 22.95
C ARG A 431 -0.35 7.31 23.11
N LYS A 432 -0.75 6.69 24.22
CA LYS A 432 -2.14 6.39 24.55
C LYS A 432 -2.94 7.72 24.58
N ARG A 433 -3.89 7.88 23.65
CA ARG A 433 -4.91 8.95 23.62
C ARG A 433 -5.74 9.04 24.92
N TRP A 434 -5.54 8.12 25.86
CA TRP A 434 -6.11 8.17 27.21
C TRP A 434 -5.57 9.33 28.06
N HIS A 435 -4.31 9.75 27.90
CA HIS A 435 -3.77 10.86 28.71
C HIS A 435 -4.46 12.19 28.40
N THR A 436 -4.80 12.44 27.12
CA THR A 436 -5.57 13.62 26.71
C THR A 436 -7.00 13.59 27.25
N ALA A 437 -7.66 12.43 27.26
CA ALA A 437 -8.99 12.29 27.85
C ALA A 437 -8.97 12.52 29.38
N TRP A 438 -7.95 12.02 30.07
CA TRP A 438 -7.80 12.20 31.51
C TRP A 438 -7.49 13.65 31.89
N LEU A 439 -6.69 14.36 31.08
CA LEU A 439 -6.41 15.78 31.28
C LEU A 439 -7.66 16.64 31.07
N ILE A 440 -8.47 16.34 30.07
CA ILE A 440 -9.77 17.01 29.84
C ILE A 440 -10.72 16.76 31.03
N ALA A 441 -10.81 15.51 31.50
CA ALA A 441 -11.63 15.18 32.67
C ALA A 441 -11.17 15.91 33.94
N LEU A 442 -9.87 16.04 34.16
CA LEU A 442 -9.30 16.78 35.30
C LEU A 442 -9.65 18.28 35.23
N VAL A 443 -9.55 18.89 34.04
CA VAL A 443 -9.89 20.31 33.84
C VAL A 443 -11.38 20.54 34.10
N LEU A 444 -12.26 19.68 33.60
CA LEU A 444 -13.71 19.77 33.87
C LEU A 444 -14.03 19.64 35.37
N LEU A 445 -13.33 18.75 36.08
CA LEU A 445 -13.51 18.58 37.52
C LEU A 445 -13.06 19.82 38.31
N LEU A 446 -11.95 20.46 37.92
CA LEU A 446 -11.49 21.70 38.54
C LEU A 446 -12.47 22.87 38.31
N VAL A 447 -13.05 22.96 37.11
CA VAL A 447 -14.09 23.96 36.81
C VAL A 447 -15.33 23.73 37.67
N ALA A 448 -15.77 22.48 37.82
CA ALA A 448 -16.92 22.15 38.68
C ALA A 448 -16.68 22.53 40.14
N VAL A 449 -15.48 22.26 40.68
CA VAL A 449 -15.12 22.67 42.06
C VAL A 449 -15.09 24.19 42.19
N GLY A 450 -14.59 24.91 41.18
CA GLY A 450 -14.62 26.37 41.15
C GLY A 450 -16.03 26.94 41.22
N ILE A 451 -16.97 26.36 40.47
CA ILE A 451 -18.39 26.76 40.49
C ILE A 451 -19.00 26.52 41.88
N ILE A 452 -18.75 25.37 42.50
CA ILE A 452 -19.25 25.05 43.85
C ILE A 452 -18.71 26.05 44.88
N LEU A 453 -17.43 26.41 44.78
CA LEU A 453 -16.81 27.40 45.67
C LEU A 453 -17.44 28.78 45.52
N VAL A 454 -17.68 29.24 44.29
CA VAL A 454 -18.36 30.52 44.03
C VAL A 454 -19.78 30.50 44.61
N LEU A 455 -20.54 29.42 44.40
CA LEU A 455 -21.89 29.28 44.96
C LEU A 455 -21.87 29.28 46.50
N ALA A 456 -20.90 28.62 47.13
CA ALA A 456 -20.75 28.64 48.58
C ALA A 456 -20.41 30.04 49.11
N ILE A 457 -19.55 30.80 48.41
CA ILE A 457 -19.23 32.19 48.78
C ILE A 457 -20.47 33.09 48.66
N VAL A 458 -21.26 32.94 47.59
CA VAL A 458 -22.51 33.69 47.40
C VAL A 458 -23.51 33.37 48.51
N GLN A 459 -23.69 32.10 48.87
CA GLN A 459 -24.57 31.70 49.98
C GLN A 459 -24.11 32.26 51.33
N LEU A 460 -22.80 32.29 51.58
CA LEU A 460 -22.25 32.90 52.79
C LEU A 460 -22.44 34.43 52.80
N ALA A 461 -22.30 35.09 51.65
CA ALA A 461 -22.56 36.52 51.51
C ALA A 461 -24.03 36.86 51.78
N ASP A 462 -24.97 36.09 51.23
CA ASP A 462 -26.40 36.28 51.47
C ASP A 462 -26.79 35.97 52.93
N GLY A 463 -26.15 34.97 53.55
CA GLY A 463 -26.34 34.65 54.97
C GLY A 463 -25.94 35.77 55.93
N THR A 464 -25.00 36.64 55.54
CA THR A 464 -24.63 37.81 56.36
C THR A 464 -25.64 38.96 56.33
N GLN A 465 -26.59 38.97 55.38
CA GLN A 465 -27.68 39.96 55.39
C GLN A 465 -28.81 39.59 56.36
N ILE A 466 -28.97 38.31 56.70
CA ILE A 466 -30.02 37.84 57.63
C ILE A 466 -29.68 38.18 59.10
N PHE A 467 -28.42 38.43 59.44
CA PHE A 467 -27.98 38.83 60.80
C PHE A 467 -27.93 40.35 61.04
N LYS A 468 -28.49 41.17 60.13
CA LYS A 468 -28.55 42.64 60.27
C LYS A 468 -29.97 43.21 60.38
N LEU A 469 -30.95 42.41 60.80
CA LEU A 469 -32.31 42.85 61.13
C LEU A 469 -32.64 42.60 62.60
#